data_AF-A0A9E7GWR9-F1
#
_entry.id   AF-A0A9E7GWR9-F1
#
_cell.length_a   1.000
_cell.length_b   1.000
_cell.length_c   1.000
_cell.angle_alpha   90.00
_cell.angle_beta   90.00
_cell.angle_gamma   90.00
#
_symmetry.space_group_name_H-M   'P 1'
#
loop_
_entity.id
_entity.type
_entity.pdbx_description
1 polymer ?
#
loop_
_entity_poly.entity_id
_entity_poly.type
_entity_poly.pdbx_seq_one_letter_code
_entity_poly.pdbx_strand_id
1 'polypeptide(L)'
;MVASSWPSLDELDAVRNKVAEMSGADGRDVRVVVSPYRICPLGAHIDHQGGTVTAMTINMGILLGFVPSPDAQVILRSGQFHGEVKFRVDEVQHLQKIPEEPDWGITGFICGSEEHSSGLSSSAASILKPNLAKRALHYFSENKRVKEGLEAWASGNLDEFGKLISASGRSSIENYECGCKEMIDLYEILLKAPGVFGARFSGAGFRGCCLALVDADLTDKAAAFVKQEYQKVQPELASKLPQDRLVLICEPGDSAHVV
;
A
#
# COMPACT_ATOMS: atom_id res chain seq x y z
N MET A 1 -23.81 7.60 5.35
CA MET A 1 -23.98 6.17 4.98
C MET A 1 -23.27 5.36 6.06
N VAL A 2 -23.85 4.27 6.55
CA VAL A 2 -23.13 3.38 7.48
C VAL A 2 -22.07 2.68 6.65
N ALA A 3 -20.80 2.96 6.92
CA ALA A 3 -19.67 2.29 6.28
C ALA A 3 -19.89 0.77 6.41
N SER A 4 -20.04 0.07 5.29
CA SER A 4 -20.09 -1.39 5.32
C SER A 4 -18.70 -1.89 5.72
N SER A 5 -18.58 -2.49 6.89
CA SER A 5 -17.31 -3.06 7.36
C SER A 5 -16.91 -4.21 6.42
N TRP A 6 -15.78 -4.07 5.73
CA TRP A 6 -15.13 -5.18 5.03
C TRP A 6 -14.37 -6.04 6.06
N PRO A 7 -14.39 -7.38 5.93
CA PRO A 7 -15.12 -8.16 4.92
C PRO A 7 -16.62 -8.31 5.22
N SER A 8 -17.40 -8.45 4.16
CA SER A 8 -18.82 -8.80 4.28
C SER A 8 -19.01 -10.24 4.79
N LEU A 9 -20.17 -10.52 5.38
CA LEU A 9 -20.52 -11.88 5.82
C LEU A 9 -20.51 -12.87 4.65
N ASP A 10 -20.98 -12.45 3.48
CA ASP A 10 -20.99 -13.29 2.28
C ASP A 10 -19.57 -13.66 1.83
N GLU A 11 -18.60 -12.74 1.91
CA GLU A 11 -17.19 -13.03 1.61
C GLU A 11 -16.60 -14.02 2.62
N LEU A 12 -16.89 -13.83 3.92
CA LEU A 12 -16.44 -14.74 4.97
C LEU A 12 -17.03 -16.14 4.77
N ASP A 13 -18.32 -16.24 4.48
CA ASP A 13 -19.01 -17.50 4.29
C ASP A 13 -18.57 -18.21 3.01
N ALA A 14 -18.28 -17.46 1.94
CA ALA A 14 -17.68 -18.03 0.72
C ALA A 14 -16.33 -18.70 1.02
N VAL A 15 -15.47 -18.05 1.82
CA VAL A 15 -14.19 -18.61 2.24
C VAL A 15 -14.39 -19.84 3.15
N ARG A 16 -15.29 -19.75 4.14
CA ARG A 16 -15.60 -20.87 5.05
C ARG A 16 -16.08 -22.10 4.29
N ASN A 17 -17.05 -21.92 3.39
CA ASN A 17 -17.59 -22.99 2.56
C ASN A 17 -16.51 -23.65 1.71
N LYS A 18 -15.57 -22.85 1.16
CA LYS A 18 -14.50 -23.40 0.33
C LYS A 18 -13.53 -24.27 1.12
N VAL A 19 -13.17 -23.84 2.33
CA VAL A 19 -12.27 -24.60 3.21
C VAL A 19 -12.96 -25.86 3.73
N ALA A 20 -14.25 -25.77 4.09
CA ALA A 20 -15.05 -26.93 4.50
C ALA A 20 -15.12 -27.98 3.38
N GLU A 21 -15.39 -27.56 2.14
CA GLU A 21 -15.36 -28.42 0.95
C GLU A 21 -13.98 -29.08 0.76
N MET A 22 -12.90 -28.32 0.92
CA MET A 22 -11.54 -28.81 0.74
C MET A 22 -11.10 -29.82 1.80
N SER A 23 -11.52 -29.63 3.05
CA SER A 23 -11.06 -30.39 4.22
C SER A 23 -12.02 -31.50 4.64
N GLY A 24 -13.28 -31.44 4.23
CA GLY A 24 -14.35 -32.28 4.75
C GLY A 24 -14.79 -31.92 6.18
N ALA A 25 -14.27 -30.84 6.77
CA ALA A 25 -14.64 -30.37 8.10
C ALA A 25 -16.00 -29.65 8.10
N ASP A 26 -16.59 -29.48 9.29
CA ASP A 26 -17.76 -28.62 9.48
C ASP A 26 -17.36 -27.15 9.24
N GLY A 27 -18.18 -26.41 8.49
CA GLY A 27 -17.94 -24.98 8.24
C GLY A 27 -17.82 -24.13 9.52
N ARG A 28 -18.39 -24.59 10.63
CA ARG A 28 -18.27 -23.96 11.96
C ARG A 28 -16.88 -24.08 12.58
N ASP A 29 -16.10 -25.06 12.15
CA ASP A 29 -14.72 -25.27 12.60
C ASP A 29 -13.71 -24.46 11.79
N VAL A 30 -14.13 -23.93 10.63
CA VAL A 30 -13.30 -23.04 9.81
C VAL A 30 -13.15 -21.70 10.53
N ARG A 31 -11.91 -21.20 10.57
CA ARG A 31 -11.55 -19.85 11.00
C ARG A 31 -11.08 -19.05 9.81
N VAL A 32 -11.27 -17.74 9.83
CA VAL A 32 -10.82 -16.86 8.74
C VAL A 32 -9.89 -15.80 9.31
N VAL A 33 -8.70 -15.69 8.74
CA VAL A 33 -7.82 -14.54 8.97
C VAL A 33 -8.23 -13.44 8.01
N VAL A 34 -8.52 -12.26 8.54
CA VAL A 34 -8.66 -11.02 7.78
C VAL A 34 -7.32 -10.32 7.79
N SER A 35 -6.72 -10.14 6.61
CA SER A 35 -5.41 -9.48 6.44
C SER A 35 -5.56 -8.27 5.52
N PRO A 36 -5.71 -7.05 6.06
CA PRO A 36 -5.95 -5.84 5.28
C PRO A 36 -4.71 -5.42 4.47
N TYR A 37 -4.95 -4.75 3.35
CA TYR A 37 -3.92 -3.98 2.65
C TYR A 37 -3.58 -2.70 3.42
N ARG A 38 -2.46 -2.09 3.03
CA ARG A 38 -1.96 -0.86 3.67
C ARG A 38 -1.55 0.18 2.65
N ILE A 39 -1.79 1.44 2.99
CA ILE A 39 -1.29 2.63 2.29
C ILE A 39 -0.34 3.41 3.20
N CYS A 40 0.46 4.30 2.62
CA CYS A 40 1.38 5.16 3.37
C CYS A 40 1.37 6.57 2.77
N PRO A 41 0.52 7.49 3.29
CA PRO A 41 0.44 8.86 2.79
C PRO A 41 1.74 9.66 2.89
N LEU A 42 2.52 9.48 3.96
CA LEU A 42 3.80 10.15 4.20
C LEU A 42 4.82 9.17 4.79
N GLY A 43 6.09 9.39 4.48
CA GLY A 43 7.21 8.54 4.91
C GLY A 43 7.73 7.61 3.81
N ALA A 44 7.84 8.11 2.58
CA ALA A 44 8.43 7.37 1.46
C ALA A 44 9.90 7.02 1.74
N HIS A 45 10.29 5.75 1.65
CA HIS A 45 11.70 5.33 1.62
C HIS A 45 12.57 5.88 2.77
N ILE A 46 11.99 6.09 3.95
CA ILE A 46 12.74 6.51 5.14
C ILE A 46 12.69 5.47 6.27
N ASP A 47 11.79 4.50 6.17
CA ASP A 47 11.56 3.41 7.13
C ASP A 47 12.80 2.55 7.37
N HIS A 48 13.47 2.11 6.31
CA HIS A 48 14.72 1.34 6.36
C HIS A 48 15.92 2.15 6.88
N GLN A 49 15.72 3.44 7.16
CA GLN A 49 16.70 4.36 7.73
C GLN A 49 16.26 4.88 9.12
N GLY A 50 15.22 4.28 9.72
CA GLY A 50 14.69 4.66 11.04
C GLY A 50 13.73 5.85 11.04
N GLY A 51 13.32 6.32 9.87
CA GLY A 51 12.34 7.39 9.73
C GLY A 51 10.91 6.93 10.07
N THR A 52 10.09 7.86 10.55
CA THR A 52 8.69 7.62 10.88
C THR A 52 7.83 7.58 9.61
N VAL A 53 6.81 6.71 9.58
CA VAL A 53 5.86 6.60 8.47
C VAL A 53 4.42 6.71 8.96
N THR A 54 3.50 7.15 8.10
CA THR A 54 2.08 7.30 8.45
C THR A 54 1.24 6.15 7.87
N ALA A 55 1.76 4.93 7.90
CA ALA A 55 1.10 3.78 7.30
C ALA A 55 -0.24 3.48 8.00
N MET A 56 -1.25 3.11 7.21
CA MET A 56 -2.59 2.74 7.71
C MET A 56 -3.21 1.64 6.86
N THR A 57 -4.07 0.85 7.48
CA THR A 57 -4.84 -0.22 6.85
C THR A 57 -6.07 0.32 6.14
N ILE A 58 -6.46 -0.36 5.05
CA ILE A 58 -7.68 -0.04 4.30
C ILE A 58 -8.67 -1.20 4.37
N ASN A 59 -9.94 -0.91 4.10
CA ASN A 59 -11.06 -1.85 4.08
C ASN A 59 -11.06 -2.81 2.86
N MET A 60 -9.88 -3.30 2.47
CA MET A 60 -9.68 -4.31 1.45
C MET A 60 -8.44 -5.12 1.80
N GLY A 61 -8.38 -6.39 1.39
CA GLY A 61 -7.24 -7.23 1.72
C GLY A 61 -7.37 -8.66 1.26
N ILE A 62 -6.70 -9.56 1.98
CA ILE A 62 -6.70 -10.99 1.76
C ILE A 62 -7.49 -11.65 2.89
N LEU A 63 -8.41 -12.55 2.50
CA LEU A 63 -9.06 -13.47 3.43
C LEU A 63 -8.40 -14.85 3.31
N LEU A 64 -7.98 -15.41 4.44
CA LEU A 64 -7.40 -16.74 4.52
C LEU A 64 -8.25 -17.60 5.44
N GLY A 65 -9.04 -18.50 4.87
CA GLY A 65 -9.73 -19.52 5.63
C GLY A 65 -8.80 -20.69 5.96
N PHE A 66 -8.93 -21.26 7.16
CA PHE A 66 -8.16 -22.42 7.58
C PHE A 66 -8.92 -23.30 8.57
N VAL A 67 -8.54 -24.58 8.60
CA VAL A 67 -8.90 -25.52 9.65
C VAL A 67 -7.63 -26.30 10.03
N PRO A 68 -7.34 -26.51 11.33
CA PRO A 68 -6.18 -27.30 11.74
C PRO A 68 -6.29 -28.76 11.26
N SER A 69 -5.19 -29.26 10.69
CA SER A 69 -5.05 -30.68 10.37
C SER A 69 -4.43 -31.43 11.55
N PRO A 70 -4.82 -32.70 11.83
CA PRO A 70 -4.10 -33.55 12.77
C PRO A 70 -2.78 -34.08 12.21
N ASP A 71 -2.52 -33.92 10.91
CA ASP A 71 -1.25 -34.29 10.27
C ASP A 71 -0.29 -33.09 10.15
N ALA A 72 0.97 -33.39 9.85
CA ALA A 72 1.99 -32.36 9.58
C ALA A 72 1.91 -31.81 8.14
N GLN A 73 0.88 -32.16 7.36
CA GLN A 73 0.74 -31.70 5.99
C GLN A 73 -0.07 -30.40 5.95
N VAL A 74 0.43 -29.43 5.19
CA VAL A 74 -0.28 -28.20 4.86
C VAL A 74 -0.71 -28.28 3.41
N ILE A 75 -1.99 -28.03 3.16
CA ILE A 75 -2.58 -27.93 1.83
C ILE A 75 -3.07 -26.49 1.66
N LEU A 76 -2.55 -25.78 0.65
CA LEU A 76 -2.99 -24.42 0.31
C LEU A 76 -3.57 -24.38 -1.09
N ARG A 77 -4.66 -23.62 -1.24
CA ARG A 77 -5.21 -23.23 -2.54
C ARG A 77 -5.48 -21.73 -2.53
N SER A 78 -5.24 -21.09 -3.66
CA SER A 78 -5.65 -19.70 -3.87
C SER A 78 -7.06 -19.67 -4.47
N GLY A 79 -7.90 -18.74 -4.01
CA GLY A 79 -9.18 -18.45 -4.66
C GLY A 79 -9.03 -17.70 -6.00
N GLN A 80 -7.84 -17.18 -6.30
CA GLN A 80 -7.57 -16.35 -7.48
C GLN A 80 -6.67 -17.03 -8.50
N PHE A 81 -5.86 -18.00 -8.07
CA PHE A 81 -4.92 -18.73 -8.93
C PHE A 81 -5.22 -20.22 -8.91
N HIS A 82 -5.17 -20.84 -10.09
CA HIS A 82 -5.32 -22.29 -10.21
C HIS A 82 -4.10 -23.00 -9.65
N GLY A 83 -4.35 -24.11 -8.94
CA GLY A 83 -3.30 -24.97 -8.39
C GLY A 83 -3.50 -25.27 -6.92
N GLU A 84 -2.73 -26.22 -6.44
CA GLU A 84 -2.71 -26.65 -5.05
C GLU A 84 -1.24 -26.82 -4.65
N VAL A 85 -0.87 -26.24 -3.51
CA VAL A 85 0.45 -26.39 -2.92
C VAL A 85 0.32 -27.32 -1.72
N LYS A 86 1.17 -28.34 -1.66
CA LYS A 86 1.29 -29.23 -0.52
C LYS A 86 2.72 -29.25 -0.04
N PHE A 87 2.91 -29.09 1.25
CA PHE A 87 4.20 -29.31 1.89
C PHE A 87 3.96 -29.87 3.29
N ARG A 88 5.02 -30.40 3.89
CA ARG A 88 4.96 -30.85 5.27
C ARG A 88 5.81 -29.97 6.17
N VAL A 89 5.31 -29.67 7.36
CA VAL A 89 6.03 -28.85 8.36
C VAL A 89 7.12 -29.63 9.08
N ASP A 90 7.09 -30.96 9.02
CA ASP A 90 8.11 -31.84 9.58
C ASP A 90 9.21 -32.22 8.57
N GLU A 91 9.17 -31.64 7.36
CA GLU A 91 10.21 -31.78 6.34
C GLU A 91 11.10 -30.54 6.29
N VAL A 92 12.40 -30.74 6.08
CA VAL A 92 13.35 -29.64 5.86
C VAL A 92 13.04 -28.98 4.53
N GLN A 93 12.51 -27.76 4.59
CA GLN A 93 12.24 -26.94 3.41
C GLN A 93 13.56 -26.32 2.92
N HIS A 94 14.07 -26.81 1.79
CA HIS A 94 15.18 -26.15 1.11
C HIS A 94 14.65 -24.95 0.35
N LEU A 95 15.04 -23.73 0.76
CA LEU A 95 14.78 -22.53 -0.02
C LEU A 95 15.35 -22.75 -1.43
N GLN A 96 14.46 -22.86 -2.42
CA GLN A 96 14.90 -22.68 -3.80
C GLN A 96 15.49 -21.29 -3.88
N LYS A 97 16.71 -21.17 -4.41
CA LYS A 97 17.31 -19.86 -4.68
C LYS A 97 16.35 -19.11 -5.61
N ILE A 98 15.59 -18.18 -5.04
CA ILE A 98 14.93 -17.14 -5.79
C ILE A 98 16.07 -16.41 -6.53
N PRO A 99 15.99 -16.18 -7.85
CA PRO A 99 16.97 -15.35 -8.55
C PRO A 99 17.15 -14.06 -7.74
N GLU A 100 18.40 -13.65 -7.46
CA GLU A 100 18.73 -12.52 -6.59
C GLU A 100 17.78 -11.33 -6.83
N GLU A 101 16.76 -11.18 -5.98
CA GLU A 101 15.98 -9.95 -5.92
C GLU A 101 16.73 -8.97 -5.01
N PRO A 102 16.89 -7.71 -5.43
CA PRO A 102 17.53 -6.71 -4.59
C PRO A 102 16.72 -6.54 -3.29
N ASP A 103 17.47 -6.43 -2.19
CA ASP A 103 17.00 -6.20 -0.82
C ASP A 103 15.84 -5.19 -0.80
N TRP A 104 14.61 -5.71 -0.67
CA TRP A 104 13.41 -4.91 -0.54
C TRP A 104 13.07 -4.85 0.94
N GLY A 105 13.06 -3.62 1.47
CA GLY A 105 12.81 -3.36 2.89
C GLY A 105 11.64 -4.13 3.48
N ILE A 106 11.79 -4.43 4.77
CA ILE A 106 11.01 -5.34 5.60
C ILE A 106 9.47 -5.18 5.45
N THR A 107 8.78 -6.24 5.03
CA THR A 107 7.35 -6.43 5.37
C THR A 107 7.22 -6.73 6.86
N GLY A 108 6.77 -5.72 7.63
CA GLY A 108 6.27 -5.92 8.98
C GLY A 108 7.21 -5.50 10.12
N PHE A 109 7.60 -4.23 10.17
CA PHE A 109 7.90 -3.54 11.44
C PHE A 109 7.44 -2.09 11.32
N ILE A 110 6.53 -1.65 12.19
CA ILE A 110 6.32 -0.23 12.47
C ILE A 110 7.50 0.17 13.36
N CYS A 111 8.45 0.93 12.81
CA CYS A 111 9.54 1.47 13.61
C CYS A 111 8.96 2.56 14.53
N GLY A 112 8.81 2.23 15.81
CA GLY A 112 8.47 3.15 16.87
C GLY A 112 9.69 4.00 17.29
N SER A 113 9.37 5.28 17.54
CA SER A 113 10.17 6.42 18.00
C SER A 113 11.49 6.17 18.77
N GLU A 114 12.59 6.68 18.21
CA GLU A 114 13.51 7.58 18.93
C GLU A 114 13.95 8.72 17.98
N GLU A 115 13.80 9.96 18.42
CA GLU A 115 14.04 11.17 17.62
C GLU A 115 15.55 11.48 17.49
N HIS A 116 16.07 11.44 16.27
CA HIS A 116 17.29 12.18 15.89
C HIS A 116 17.14 12.75 14.47
N SER A 117 16.36 13.82 14.32
CA SER A 117 16.28 14.57 13.05
C SER A 117 17.11 15.86 13.11
N SER A 118 18.44 15.76 13.11
CA SER A 118 19.27 16.93 12.79
C SER A 118 19.20 17.15 11.27
N GLY A 119 18.53 18.22 10.83
CA GLY A 119 18.40 18.54 9.41
C GLY A 119 19.75 18.70 8.70
N LEU A 120 19.77 18.42 7.38
CA LEU A 120 20.97 18.61 6.57
C LEU A 120 21.30 20.11 6.46
N SER A 121 22.45 20.55 6.98
CA SER A 121 22.93 21.91 6.73
C SER A 121 23.31 22.08 5.24
N SER A 122 23.20 23.30 4.72
CA SER A 122 23.61 23.63 3.34
C SER A 122 25.08 23.27 3.03
N SER A 123 25.93 23.19 4.05
CA SER A 123 27.34 22.81 3.94
C SER A 123 27.60 21.30 3.80
N ALA A 124 26.67 20.43 4.19
CA ALA A 124 26.83 18.98 4.06
C ALA A 124 26.48 18.48 2.63
N ALA A 125 25.55 19.16 1.96
CA ALA A 125 25.15 18.82 0.58
C ALA A 125 26.28 18.99 -0.43
N SER A 126 27.21 19.94 -0.20
CA SER A 126 28.37 20.19 -1.08
C SER A 126 29.46 19.12 -1.02
N ILE A 127 29.40 18.20 -0.05
CA ILE A 127 30.38 17.11 0.13
C ILE A 127 29.92 15.84 -0.61
N LEU A 128 28.63 15.71 -0.89
CA LEU A 128 28.05 14.52 -1.52
C LEU A 128 28.06 14.62 -3.05
N LYS A 129 28.19 13.46 -3.72
CA LYS A 129 27.91 13.37 -5.16
C LYS A 129 26.46 13.80 -5.42
N PRO A 130 26.14 14.40 -6.59
CA PRO A 130 24.82 14.97 -6.85
C PRO A 130 23.64 14.02 -6.60
N ASN A 131 23.76 12.76 -7.00
CA ASN A 131 22.73 11.74 -6.76
C ASN A 131 22.56 11.44 -5.26
N LEU A 132 23.66 11.30 -4.52
CA LEU A 132 23.62 11.06 -3.07
C LEU A 132 23.06 12.26 -2.31
N ALA A 133 23.38 13.48 -2.75
CA ALA A 133 22.82 14.71 -2.19
C ALA A 133 21.29 14.75 -2.35
N LYS A 134 20.77 14.33 -3.52
CA LYS A 134 19.32 14.19 -3.74
C LYS A 134 18.67 13.16 -2.80
N ARG A 135 19.28 11.98 -2.61
CA ARG A 135 18.75 10.96 -1.68
C ARG A 135 18.74 11.44 -0.23
N ALA A 136 19.79 12.13 0.20
CA ALA A 136 19.83 12.76 1.51
C ALA A 136 18.74 13.84 1.64
N LEU A 137 18.59 14.72 0.64
CA LEU A 137 17.54 15.74 0.63
C LEU A 137 16.14 15.12 0.72
N HIS A 138 15.89 14.01 0.01
CA HIS A 138 14.64 13.27 0.14
C HIS A 138 14.42 12.81 1.59
N TYR A 139 15.38 12.10 2.18
CA TYR A 139 15.27 11.56 3.55
C TYR A 139 14.93 12.64 4.58
N PHE A 140 15.71 13.73 4.64
CA PHE A 140 15.50 14.76 5.66
C PHE A 140 14.22 15.56 5.41
N SER A 141 13.91 15.86 4.14
CA SER A 141 12.68 16.59 3.83
C SER A 141 11.42 15.73 4.03
N GLU A 142 11.50 14.41 3.82
CA GLU A 142 10.38 13.48 4.06
C GLU A 142 10.10 13.31 5.55
N ASN A 143 11.14 13.14 6.38
CA ASN A 143 10.96 13.11 7.84
C ASN A 143 10.29 14.40 8.34
N LYS A 144 10.70 15.57 7.82
CA LYS A 144 10.05 16.85 8.12
C LYS A 144 8.58 16.85 7.69
N ARG A 145 8.28 16.41 6.47
CA ARG A 145 6.89 16.31 5.96
C ARG A 145 6.03 15.40 6.82
N VAL A 146 6.58 14.28 7.31
CA VAL A 146 5.86 13.38 8.23
C VAL A 146 5.48 14.10 9.51
N LYS A 147 6.42 14.83 10.14
CA LYS A 147 6.14 15.60 11.35
C LYS A 147 5.04 16.65 11.12
N GLU A 148 5.18 17.46 10.08
CA GLU A 148 4.17 18.48 9.71
C GLU A 148 2.82 17.83 9.36
N GLY A 149 2.86 16.64 8.74
CA GLY A 149 1.67 15.90 8.37
C GLY A 149 0.90 15.35 9.58
N LEU A 150 1.61 14.91 10.62
CA LEU A 150 0.99 14.49 11.88
C LEU A 150 0.27 15.67 12.56
N GLU A 151 0.86 16.88 12.53
CA GLU A 151 0.23 18.10 13.05
C GLU A 151 -1.00 18.51 12.25
N ALA A 152 -0.92 18.48 10.91
CA ALA A 152 -2.03 18.76 10.01
C ALA A 152 -3.18 17.75 10.21
N TRP A 153 -2.85 16.46 10.33
CA TRP A 153 -3.82 15.40 10.59
C TRP A 153 -4.52 15.59 11.95
N ALA A 154 -3.76 15.83 13.01
CA ALA A 154 -4.30 16.00 14.37
C ALA A 154 -5.23 17.22 14.50
N SER A 155 -5.00 18.26 13.69
CA SER A 155 -5.85 19.47 13.65
C SER A 155 -7.02 19.38 12.66
N GLY A 156 -7.14 18.29 11.90
CA GLY A 156 -8.17 18.13 10.87
C GLY A 156 -7.94 18.98 9.61
N ASN A 157 -6.73 19.51 9.41
CA ASN A 157 -6.38 20.32 8.25
C ASN A 157 -6.03 19.44 7.05
N LEU A 158 -7.07 18.93 6.37
CA LEU A 158 -6.93 18.02 5.22
C LEU A 158 -6.27 18.68 4.01
N ASP A 159 -6.47 19.98 3.80
CA ASP A 159 -5.81 20.74 2.74
C ASP A 159 -4.28 20.73 2.91
N GLU A 160 -3.79 21.00 4.12
CA GLU A 160 -2.36 20.98 4.39
C GLU A 160 -1.79 19.57 4.34
N PHE A 161 -2.49 18.60 4.92
CA PHE A 161 -2.09 17.20 4.85
C PHE A 161 -1.99 16.72 3.39
N GLY A 162 -2.97 17.06 2.54
CA GLY A 162 -2.95 16.79 1.10
C GLY A 162 -1.78 17.44 0.35
N LYS A 163 -1.47 18.71 0.65
CA LYS A 163 -0.28 19.36 0.09
C LYS A 163 1.01 18.64 0.45
N LEU A 164 1.13 18.17 1.69
CA LEU A 164 2.29 17.41 2.15
C LEU A 164 2.40 16.06 1.45
N ILE A 165 1.27 15.36 1.23
CA ILE A 165 1.23 14.11 0.43
C ILE A 165 1.77 14.37 -0.97
N SER A 166 1.29 15.44 -1.62
CA SER A 166 1.74 15.82 -2.96
C SER A 166 3.22 16.22 -3.00
N ALA A 167 3.69 16.94 -1.99
CA ALA A 167 5.10 17.29 -1.85
C ALA A 167 6.00 16.06 -1.66
N SER A 168 5.52 15.06 -0.90
CA SER A 168 6.17 13.76 -0.78
C SER A 168 6.25 13.04 -2.14
N GLY A 169 5.15 12.97 -2.88
CA GLY A 169 5.11 12.42 -4.24
C GLY A 169 6.10 13.09 -5.21
N ARG A 170 6.15 14.43 -5.22
CA ARG A 170 7.14 15.19 -6.01
C ARG A 170 8.57 14.87 -5.58
N SER A 171 8.83 14.79 -4.27
CA SER A 171 10.17 14.47 -3.79
C SER A 171 10.60 13.05 -4.15
N SER A 172 9.68 12.08 -4.16
CA SER A 172 9.91 10.73 -4.67
C SER A 172 10.36 10.75 -6.15
N ILE A 173 9.72 11.56 -6.98
CA ILE A 173 10.07 11.71 -8.41
C ILE A 173 11.41 12.43 -8.61
N GLU A 174 11.62 13.57 -7.95
CA GLU A 174 12.75 14.47 -8.26
C GLU A 174 14.01 14.15 -7.47
N ASN A 175 13.85 13.84 -6.17
CA ASN A 175 14.95 13.66 -5.23
C ASN A 175 15.26 12.18 -4.99
N TYR A 176 14.24 11.31 -4.95
CA TYR A 176 14.46 9.87 -4.86
C TYR A 176 14.61 9.21 -6.24
N GLU A 177 14.19 9.92 -7.31
CA GLU A 177 14.24 9.45 -8.70
C GLU A 177 13.57 8.08 -8.86
N CYS A 178 12.42 7.89 -8.20
CA CYS A 178 11.53 6.76 -8.43
C CYS A 178 10.30 7.17 -9.26
N GLY A 179 9.62 6.19 -9.83
CA GLY A 179 8.52 6.37 -10.77
C GLY A 179 8.90 5.99 -12.20
N CYS A 180 7.98 5.33 -12.89
CA CYS A 180 7.99 5.23 -14.34
C CYS A 180 7.06 6.29 -14.94
N LYS A 181 7.15 6.52 -16.25
CA LYS A 181 6.34 7.54 -16.95
C LYS A 181 4.85 7.39 -16.66
N GLU A 182 4.35 6.16 -16.71
CA GLU A 182 2.93 5.84 -16.51
C GLU A 182 2.46 6.23 -15.10
N MET A 183 3.30 6.03 -14.09
CA MET A 183 2.99 6.43 -12.72
C MET A 183 3.04 7.96 -12.55
N ILE A 184 4.04 8.62 -13.14
CA ILE A 184 4.15 10.08 -13.10
C ILE A 184 2.92 10.72 -13.74
N ASP A 185 2.49 10.22 -14.90
CA ASP A 185 1.26 10.69 -15.57
C ASP A 185 0.03 10.51 -14.68
N LEU A 186 -0.13 9.34 -14.03
CA LEU A 186 -1.22 9.10 -13.09
C LEU A 186 -1.20 10.07 -11.90
N TYR A 187 -0.02 10.31 -11.32
CA TYR A 187 0.14 11.28 -10.24
C TYR A 187 -0.27 12.69 -10.68
N GLU A 188 0.19 13.15 -11.84
CA GLU A 188 -0.18 14.47 -12.37
C GLU A 188 -1.67 14.60 -12.68
N ILE A 189 -2.32 13.52 -13.12
CA ILE A 189 -3.77 13.45 -13.33
C ILE A 189 -4.50 13.56 -11.99
N LEU A 190 -4.07 12.80 -10.98
CA LEU A 190 -4.70 12.82 -9.65
C LEU A 190 -4.67 14.22 -9.02
N LEU A 191 -3.56 14.95 -9.16
CA LEU A 191 -3.46 16.32 -8.66
C LEU A 191 -4.46 17.31 -9.29
N LYS A 192 -5.01 16.97 -10.47
CA LYS A 192 -6.00 17.80 -11.19
C LYS A 192 -7.43 17.32 -10.95
N ALA A 193 -7.62 16.17 -10.32
CA ALA A 193 -8.94 15.56 -10.17
C ALA A 193 -9.79 16.33 -9.14
N PRO A 194 -11.10 16.47 -9.38
CA PRO A 194 -11.99 17.18 -8.45
C PRO A 194 -11.96 16.59 -7.05
N GLY A 195 -11.85 17.43 -6.03
CA GLY A 195 -11.89 17.01 -4.62
C GLY A 195 -10.63 16.31 -4.12
N VAL A 196 -9.58 16.17 -4.93
CA VAL A 196 -8.30 15.62 -4.45
C VAL A 196 -7.56 16.67 -3.64
N PHE A 197 -7.33 16.38 -2.35
CA PHE A 197 -6.48 17.17 -1.48
C PHE A 197 -5.00 16.97 -1.80
N GLY A 198 -4.62 15.74 -2.15
CA GLY A 198 -3.26 15.40 -2.55
C GLY A 198 -3.09 13.95 -2.96
N ALA A 199 -2.01 13.68 -3.68
CA ALA A 199 -1.72 12.36 -4.22
C ALA A 199 -0.23 12.04 -4.19
N ARG A 200 0.13 10.76 -4.23
CA ARG A 200 1.52 10.30 -4.38
C ARG A 200 1.58 8.85 -4.84
N PHE A 201 2.80 8.37 -5.12
CA PHE A 201 3.06 6.95 -5.33
C PHE A 201 2.90 6.17 -4.03
N SER A 202 2.35 4.96 -4.11
CA SER A 202 2.27 4.02 -3.00
C SER A 202 3.09 2.77 -3.31
N GLY A 203 3.88 2.30 -2.33
CA GLY A 203 4.79 1.16 -2.50
C GLY A 203 6.20 1.56 -2.97
N ALA A 204 6.94 0.60 -3.52
CA ALA A 204 8.37 0.75 -3.86
C ALA A 204 8.67 1.77 -4.98
N GLY A 205 7.65 2.26 -5.68
CA GLY A 205 7.78 3.38 -6.61
C GLY A 205 8.28 3.04 -8.03
N PHE A 206 8.59 1.78 -8.35
CA PHE A 206 9.02 1.38 -9.71
C PHE A 206 7.88 0.89 -10.61
N ARG A 207 6.79 0.41 -9.98
CA ARG A 207 5.46 0.10 -10.49
C ARG A 207 4.48 0.19 -9.30
N GLY A 208 3.18 0.01 -9.56
CA GLY A 208 2.20 -0.14 -8.49
C GLY A 208 1.03 0.80 -8.66
N CYS A 209 0.64 1.46 -7.57
CA CYS A 209 -0.49 2.37 -7.53
C CYS A 209 -0.07 3.77 -7.09
N CYS A 210 -0.91 4.74 -7.42
CA CYS A 210 -0.93 6.02 -6.72
C CYS A 210 -2.04 5.97 -5.67
N LEU A 211 -1.84 6.67 -4.56
CA LEU A 211 -2.90 6.97 -3.60
C LEU A 211 -3.27 8.45 -3.73
N ALA A 212 -4.54 8.76 -3.50
CA ALA A 212 -5.01 10.13 -3.38
C ALA A 212 -5.96 10.25 -2.18
N LEU A 213 -5.82 11.34 -1.43
CA LEU A 213 -6.78 11.75 -0.43
C LEU A 213 -7.84 12.61 -1.10
N VAL A 214 -9.11 12.22 -0.99
CA VAL A 214 -10.21 12.81 -1.75
C VAL A 214 -11.35 13.18 -0.82
N ASP A 215 -12.01 14.30 -1.10
CA ASP A 215 -13.29 14.66 -0.53
C ASP A 215 -14.33 13.55 -0.83
N ALA A 216 -14.96 13.04 0.23
CA ALA A 216 -15.92 11.94 0.16
C ALA A 216 -17.05 12.23 -0.82
N ASP A 217 -17.54 13.48 -0.86
CA ASP A 217 -18.65 13.91 -1.72
C ASP A 217 -18.27 14.01 -3.21
N LEU A 218 -16.97 13.98 -3.51
CA LEU A 218 -16.43 14.09 -4.87
C LEU A 218 -15.73 12.81 -5.35
N THR A 219 -15.72 11.74 -4.56
CA THR A 219 -15.07 10.45 -4.85
C THR A 219 -15.43 9.90 -6.24
N ASP A 220 -16.72 9.78 -6.57
CA ASP A 220 -17.17 9.27 -7.87
C ASP A 220 -16.71 10.16 -9.05
N LYS A 221 -16.77 11.48 -8.86
CA LYS A 221 -16.33 12.46 -9.88
C LYS A 221 -14.82 12.39 -10.08
N ALA A 222 -14.06 12.26 -9.00
CA ALA A 222 -12.61 12.08 -9.04
C ALA A 222 -12.24 10.79 -9.76
N ALA A 223 -12.88 9.67 -9.42
CA ALA A 223 -12.63 8.37 -10.04
C ALA A 223 -12.94 8.39 -11.55
N ALA A 224 -14.08 8.96 -11.95
CA ALA A 224 -14.43 9.11 -13.36
C ALA A 224 -13.43 9.99 -14.12
N PHE A 225 -13.03 11.13 -13.53
CA PHE A 225 -12.02 12.01 -14.11
C PHE A 225 -10.69 11.28 -14.33
N VAL A 226 -10.18 10.61 -13.29
CA VAL A 226 -8.90 9.90 -13.35
C VAL A 226 -8.93 8.80 -14.40
N LYS A 227 -10.01 8.01 -14.45
CA LYS A 227 -10.18 6.96 -15.46
C LYS A 227 -10.16 7.52 -16.87
N GLN A 228 -10.90 8.60 -17.12
CA GLN A 228 -10.98 9.22 -18.43
C GLN A 228 -9.65 9.83 -18.86
N GLU A 229 -8.99 10.61 -18.00
CA GLU A 229 -7.73 11.27 -18.33
C GLU A 229 -6.59 10.27 -18.48
N TYR A 230 -6.52 9.25 -17.61
CA TYR A 230 -5.49 8.23 -17.72
C TYR A 230 -5.63 7.42 -19.01
N GLN A 231 -6.85 7.12 -19.45
CA GLN A 231 -7.07 6.45 -20.74
C GLN A 231 -6.61 7.30 -21.93
N LYS A 232 -6.69 8.63 -21.85
CA LYS A 232 -6.19 9.54 -22.90
C LYS A 232 -4.66 9.58 -22.93
N VAL A 233 -4.03 9.65 -21.77
CA VAL A 233 -2.56 9.82 -21.65
C VAL A 233 -1.81 8.49 -21.84
N GLN A 234 -2.41 7.37 -21.41
CA GLN A 234 -1.82 6.03 -21.42
C GLN A 234 -2.76 4.97 -22.05
N PRO A 235 -3.17 5.12 -23.33
CA PRO A 235 -4.21 4.28 -23.94
C PRO A 235 -3.85 2.80 -24.04
N GLU A 236 -2.60 2.48 -24.39
CA GLU A 236 -2.15 1.09 -24.51
C GLU A 236 -2.18 0.35 -23.18
N LEU A 237 -1.71 1.00 -22.10
CA LEU A 237 -1.73 0.41 -20.78
C LEU A 237 -3.16 0.33 -20.24
N ALA A 238 -3.95 1.40 -20.38
CA ALA A 238 -5.33 1.44 -19.94
C ALA A 238 -6.19 0.34 -20.58
N SER A 239 -5.96 0.01 -21.86
CA SER A 239 -6.69 -1.07 -22.56
C SER A 239 -6.42 -2.48 -22.01
N LYS A 240 -5.29 -2.68 -21.32
CA LYS A 240 -4.89 -3.98 -20.73
C LYS A 240 -5.36 -4.14 -19.28
N LEU A 241 -5.86 -3.06 -18.66
CA LEU A 241 -6.25 -3.07 -17.26
C LEU A 241 -7.72 -3.51 -17.09
N PRO A 242 -8.03 -4.29 -16.04
CA PRO A 242 -9.41 -4.60 -15.68
C PRO A 242 -10.17 -3.31 -15.37
N GLN A 243 -11.24 -3.04 -16.13
CA GLN A 243 -11.93 -1.76 -16.10
C GLN A 243 -12.67 -1.49 -14.78
N ASP A 244 -12.99 -2.55 -14.05
CA ASP A 244 -13.61 -2.59 -12.72
C ASP A 244 -12.60 -2.38 -11.59
N ARG A 245 -11.29 -2.49 -11.85
CA ARG A 245 -10.22 -2.36 -10.84
C ARG A 245 -9.23 -1.24 -11.11
N LEU A 246 -9.56 -0.34 -12.03
CA LEU A 246 -8.67 0.76 -12.41
C LEU A 246 -8.54 1.81 -11.31
N VAL A 247 -9.64 2.08 -10.60
CA VAL A 247 -9.69 3.01 -9.46
C VAL A 247 -10.40 2.28 -8.33
N LEU A 248 -9.77 2.27 -7.16
CA LEU A 248 -10.32 1.65 -5.96
C LEU A 248 -10.62 2.76 -4.94
N ILE A 249 -11.89 2.90 -4.59
CA ILE A 249 -12.32 3.79 -3.51
C ILE A 249 -12.26 2.98 -2.23
N CYS A 250 -11.46 3.45 -1.27
CA CYS A 250 -11.15 2.72 -0.05
C CYS A 250 -11.42 3.60 1.17
N GLU A 251 -11.78 2.97 2.27
CA GLU A 251 -11.90 3.59 3.59
C GLU A 251 -10.82 3.02 4.54
N PRO A 252 -10.52 3.70 5.66
CA PRO A 252 -9.71 3.11 6.71
C PRO A 252 -10.30 1.77 7.19
N GLY A 253 -9.44 0.75 7.33
CA GLY A 253 -9.83 -0.58 7.79
C GLY A 253 -9.19 -0.97 9.12
N ASP A 254 -9.73 -2.00 9.76
CA ASP A 254 -9.13 -2.60 10.95
C ASP A 254 -7.80 -3.30 10.64
N SER A 255 -7.02 -3.60 11.69
CA SER A 255 -5.80 -4.40 11.58
C SER A 255 -6.08 -5.89 11.37
N ALA A 256 -5.04 -6.65 11.04
CA ALA A 256 -5.17 -8.09 10.86
C ALA A 256 -5.73 -8.79 12.10
N HIS A 257 -6.74 -9.63 11.92
CA HIS A 257 -7.44 -10.32 13.01
C HIS A 257 -8.05 -11.64 12.52
N VAL A 258 -8.51 -12.47 13.46
CA VAL A 258 -9.19 -13.74 13.17
C VAL A 258 -10.68 -13.59 13.47
N VAL A 259 -11.52 -14.07 12.55
CA VAL A 259 -13.00 -14.13 12.63
C VAL A 259 -13.55 -15.53 12.38
#